data_AF-A0A060S626-F1
#
_entry.id   AF-A0A060S626-F1
#
_cell.length_a   1.000
_cell.length_b   1.000
_cell.length_c   1.000
_cell.angle_alpha   90.00
_cell.angle_beta   90.00
_cell.angle_gamma   90.00
#
_symmetry.space_group_name_H-M   'P 1'
#
loop_
_entity.id
_entity.type
_entity.pdbx_description
1 polymer ?
#
loop_
_entity_poly.entity_id
_entity_poly.type
_entity_poly.pdbx_seq_one_letter_code
_entity_poly.pdbx_strand_id
1 'polypeptide(L)'
;MEEAKEETKGNPGCALIKGAQVFYLYDAPVDTRDLKNELKVLETFVAKWNANVADTHEKPLHPEDTEAEPPVEYLLITWESTFLSRLDSMHLMPRESCSAKNHHSTHEKGQQERKHISAYVINENGWKRDPHEYGAVVHIYSVDDDPANGYESYHMYSKRRQKLGADGIRRALAAAQMKNFGTLGEGILE
;
A
#
# COMPACT_ATOMS: atom_id res chain seq x y z
N MET A 1 -11.49 37.52 -5.67
CA MET A 1 -10.25 36.96 -5.12
C MET A 1 -10.62 35.55 -4.69
N GLU A 2 -10.43 34.58 -5.59
CA GLU A 2 -10.69 33.16 -5.28
C GLU A 2 -9.62 32.72 -4.27
N GLU A 3 -10.07 32.28 -3.09
CA GLU A 3 -9.20 31.57 -2.16
C GLU A 3 -8.75 30.28 -2.84
N ALA A 4 -7.46 30.19 -3.14
CA ALA A 4 -6.84 28.95 -3.58
C ALA A 4 -7.13 27.90 -2.50
N LYS A 5 -7.93 26.89 -2.85
CA LYS A 5 -8.20 25.75 -1.98
C LYS A 5 -6.86 25.13 -1.62
N GLU A 6 -6.55 25.13 -0.34
CA GLU A 6 -5.37 24.50 0.24
C GLU A 6 -5.36 23.02 -0.19
N GLU A 7 -4.50 22.73 -1.16
CA GLU A 7 -4.29 21.42 -1.73
C GLU A 7 -3.75 20.53 -0.59
N THR A 8 -4.57 19.59 -0.15
CA THR A 8 -4.24 18.71 0.99
C THR A 8 -2.93 17.99 0.70
N LYS A 9 -1.88 18.34 1.46
CA LYS A 9 -0.53 17.76 1.43
C LYS A 9 -0.60 16.25 1.70
N GLY A 10 -0.58 15.45 0.64
CA GLY A 10 -0.17 14.06 0.75
C GLY A 10 1.34 13.95 1.02
N ASN A 11 1.79 12.79 1.46
CA ASN A 11 3.20 12.38 1.51
C ASN A 11 3.52 11.30 0.45
N PRO A 12 3.34 11.56 -0.86
CA PRO A 12 3.68 10.58 -1.87
C PRO A 12 5.19 10.41 -1.93
N GLY A 13 5.64 9.22 -2.26
CA GLY A 13 7.06 8.94 -2.42
C GLY A 13 7.33 7.50 -2.81
N CYS A 14 8.59 7.19 -3.05
CA CYS A 14 9.02 5.83 -3.33
C CYS A 14 10.18 5.40 -2.43
N ALA A 15 10.28 4.10 -2.19
CA ALA A 15 11.39 3.50 -1.46
C ALA A 15 11.83 2.21 -2.18
N LEU A 16 13.08 1.83 -2.02
CA LEU A 16 13.61 0.54 -2.48
C LEU A 16 13.62 -0.46 -1.33
N ILE A 17 13.16 -1.67 -1.59
CA ILE A 17 13.25 -2.83 -0.69
C ILE A 17 13.89 -3.99 -1.46
N LYS A 18 14.31 -5.05 -0.78
CA LYS A 18 14.84 -6.21 -1.51
C LYS A 18 13.77 -6.82 -2.42
N GLY A 19 14.06 -6.80 -3.72
CA GLY A 19 13.21 -7.42 -4.74
C GLY A 19 12.03 -6.58 -5.22
N ALA A 20 11.88 -5.32 -4.79
CA ALA A 20 10.86 -4.43 -5.32
C ALA A 20 11.16 -2.94 -5.04
N GLN A 21 10.49 -2.07 -5.80
CA GLN A 21 10.34 -0.66 -5.46
C GLN A 21 8.92 -0.43 -4.93
N VAL A 22 8.76 0.27 -3.81
CA VAL A 22 7.46 0.58 -3.20
C VAL A 22 7.08 2.01 -3.56
N PHE A 23 5.84 2.23 -3.96
CA PHE A 23 5.31 3.55 -4.29
C PHE A 23 4.09 3.85 -3.45
N TYR A 24 4.20 4.95 -2.71
CA TYR A 24 3.13 5.56 -1.94
C TYR A 24 2.48 6.63 -2.81
N LEU A 25 1.29 6.37 -3.34
CA LEU A 25 0.61 7.31 -4.26
C LEU A 25 0.00 8.52 -3.55
N TYR A 26 -0.29 8.39 -2.25
CA TYR A 26 -0.98 9.41 -1.47
C TYR A 26 -0.19 9.77 -0.22
N ASP A 27 -0.09 8.84 0.73
CA ASP A 27 0.54 9.07 2.02
C ASP A 27 1.44 7.89 2.38
N ALA A 28 2.74 8.15 2.47
CA ALA A 28 3.67 7.30 3.20
C ALA A 28 3.69 7.68 4.68
N PRO A 29 4.07 6.76 5.59
CA PRO A 29 4.34 7.10 6.99
C PRO A 29 5.29 8.29 7.08
N VAL A 30 4.88 9.32 7.82
CA VAL A 30 5.69 10.53 8.04
C VAL A 30 6.79 10.25 9.08
N ASP A 31 6.53 9.35 10.02
CA ASP A 31 7.52 8.91 10.98
C ASP A 31 8.46 7.87 10.34
N THR A 32 9.76 8.13 10.39
CA THR A 32 10.79 7.25 9.80
C THR A 32 10.80 5.84 10.37
N ARG A 33 10.52 5.66 11.67
CA ARG A 33 10.49 4.32 12.29
C ARG A 33 9.31 3.54 11.76
N ASP A 34 8.17 4.20 11.63
CA ASP A 34 6.95 3.63 11.13
C ASP A 34 7.07 3.27 9.63
N LEU A 35 7.67 4.14 8.82
CA LEU A 35 8.03 3.86 7.42
C LEU A 35 8.91 2.61 7.32
N LYS A 36 9.95 2.52 8.15
CA LYS A 36 10.84 1.36 8.20
C LYS A 36 10.10 0.07 8.54
N ASN A 37 9.19 0.11 9.51
CA ASN A 37 8.44 -1.07 9.92
C ASN A 37 7.51 -1.55 8.81
N GLU A 38 6.81 -0.63 8.15
CA GLU A 38 5.95 -0.95 7.02
C GLU A 38 6.75 -1.53 5.83
N LEU A 39 7.88 -0.91 5.47
CA LEU A 39 8.74 -1.40 4.40
C LEU A 39 9.29 -2.82 4.69
N LYS A 40 9.56 -3.18 5.95
CA LYS A 40 9.97 -4.56 6.33
C LYS A 40 8.83 -5.57 6.14
N VAL A 41 7.60 -5.18 6.43
CA VAL A 41 6.41 -6.02 6.17
C VAL A 41 6.28 -6.25 4.67
N LEU A 42 6.41 -5.18 3.87
CA LEU A 42 6.35 -5.25 2.41
C LEU A 42 7.49 -6.08 1.82
N GLU A 43 8.72 -5.96 2.33
CA GLU A 43 9.86 -6.80 1.91
C GLU A 43 9.61 -8.28 2.15
N THR A 44 9.05 -8.62 3.32
CA THR A 44 8.70 -10.02 3.64
C THR A 44 7.59 -10.53 2.72
N PHE A 45 6.57 -9.71 2.47
CA PHE A 45 5.51 -10.03 1.51
C PHE A 45 6.09 -10.29 0.11
N VAL A 46 6.94 -9.41 -0.41
CA VAL A 46 7.57 -9.56 -1.74
C VAL A 46 8.35 -10.86 -1.82
N ALA A 47 9.09 -11.21 -0.77
CA ALA A 47 9.80 -12.49 -0.72
C ALA A 47 8.84 -13.70 -0.80
N LYS A 48 7.66 -13.64 -0.17
CA LYS A 48 6.62 -14.69 -0.27
C LYS A 48 5.98 -14.73 -1.64
N TRP A 49 5.62 -13.57 -2.19
CA TRP A 49 5.06 -13.43 -3.54
C TRP A 49 6.00 -14.01 -4.59
N ASN A 50 7.28 -13.59 -4.57
CA ASN A 50 8.30 -14.04 -5.51
C ASN A 50 8.66 -15.53 -5.34
N ALA A 51 8.38 -16.12 -4.19
CA ALA A 51 8.48 -17.57 -3.96
C ALA A 51 7.20 -18.33 -4.34
N ASN A 52 6.22 -17.67 -4.97
CA ASN A 52 4.93 -18.22 -5.39
C ASN A 52 4.16 -18.91 -4.23
N VAL A 53 4.33 -18.41 -3.00
CA VAL A 53 3.62 -18.92 -1.83
C VAL A 53 2.15 -18.51 -1.95
N ALA A 54 1.22 -19.46 -1.83
CA ALA A 54 -0.21 -19.18 -1.91
C ALA A 54 -0.67 -18.18 -0.83
N ASP A 55 -1.76 -17.47 -1.10
CA ASP A 55 -2.40 -16.59 -0.13
C ASP A 55 -3.12 -17.36 1.00
N THR A 56 -3.63 -16.67 2.00
CA THR A 56 -4.28 -17.30 3.16
C THR A 56 -5.80 -17.40 3.04
N HIS A 57 -6.35 -17.37 1.82
CA HIS A 57 -7.79 -17.50 1.61
C HIS A 57 -8.26 -18.97 1.82
N GLU A 58 -9.57 -19.19 2.04
CA GLU A 58 -10.14 -20.54 2.21
C GLU A 58 -9.85 -21.45 0.99
N LYS A 59 -9.77 -20.82 -0.18
CA LYS A 59 -9.27 -21.42 -1.42
C LYS A 59 -8.02 -20.65 -1.81
N PRO A 60 -6.83 -21.12 -1.39
CA PRO A 60 -5.59 -20.42 -1.66
C PRO A 60 -5.38 -20.24 -3.16
N LEU A 61 -5.02 -19.03 -3.57
CA LEU A 61 -4.55 -18.73 -4.92
C LEU A 61 -3.03 -18.61 -4.88
N HIS A 62 -2.36 -19.00 -5.96
CA HIS A 62 -0.94 -18.73 -6.14
C HIS A 62 -0.72 -17.45 -6.96
N PRO A 63 0.35 -16.70 -6.70
CA PRO A 63 0.75 -15.57 -7.55
C PRO A 63 0.82 -15.90 -9.05
N GLU A 64 1.28 -17.10 -9.42
CA GLU A 64 1.32 -17.58 -10.82
C GLU A 64 -0.06 -17.77 -11.46
N ASP A 65 -1.13 -17.87 -10.66
CA ASP A 65 -2.51 -17.94 -11.16
C ASP A 65 -3.08 -16.54 -11.50
N THR A 66 -2.28 -15.48 -11.31
CA THR A 66 -2.68 -14.10 -11.54
C THR A 66 -1.95 -13.52 -12.75
N GLU A 67 -2.46 -12.39 -13.28
CA GLU A 67 -1.75 -11.65 -14.34
C GLU A 67 -0.47 -10.95 -13.84
N ALA A 68 -0.18 -11.01 -12.54
CA ALA A 68 0.98 -10.41 -11.87
C ALA A 68 2.00 -11.47 -11.41
N GLU A 69 2.32 -12.41 -12.28
CA GLU A 69 3.18 -13.57 -12.00
C GLU A 69 4.59 -13.18 -11.46
N PRO A 70 5.15 -13.95 -10.51
CA PRO A 70 6.51 -13.78 -10.01
C PRO A 70 7.59 -14.31 -10.98
N PRO A 71 8.87 -13.88 -10.86
CA PRO A 71 9.36 -12.85 -9.96
C PRO A 71 9.02 -11.45 -10.50
N VAL A 72 8.68 -10.55 -9.59
CA VAL A 72 8.36 -9.17 -9.93
C VAL A 72 9.52 -8.29 -9.47
N GLU A 73 10.24 -7.68 -10.40
CA GLU A 73 11.33 -6.75 -10.09
C GLU A 73 10.82 -5.35 -9.74
N TYR A 74 9.56 -5.02 -10.08
CA TYR A 74 9.02 -3.68 -9.96
C TYR A 74 7.65 -3.66 -9.29
N LEU A 75 7.51 -2.79 -8.30
CA LEU A 75 6.28 -2.09 -7.91
C LEU A 75 5.17 -2.77 -7.11
N LEU A 76 5.20 -2.44 -5.81
CA LEU A 76 4.06 -2.37 -4.90
C LEU A 76 3.49 -0.95 -4.89
N ILE A 77 2.22 -0.79 -5.24
CA ILE A 77 1.53 0.50 -5.10
C ILE A 77 0.69 0.46 -3.83
N THR A 78 1.06 1.18 -2.79
CA THR A 78 0.21 1.31 -1.60
C THR A 78 -0.78 2.45 -1.78
N TRP A 79 -2.04 2.19 -1.40
CA TRP A 79 -3.08 3.21 -1.39
C TRP A 79 -3.68 3.34 0.00
N GLU A 80 -3.48 4.50 0.63
CA GLU A 80 -4.29 4.90 1.78
C GLU A 80 -5.50 5.72 1.28
N SER A 81 -6.72 5.27 1.57
CA SER A 81 -7.94 6.04 1.34
C SER A 81 -8.28 6.83 2.60
N THR A 82 -7.55 7.91 2.88
CA THR A 82 -7.92 8.83 3.97
C THR A 82 -9.00 9.85 3.57
N PHE A 83 -9.49 9.80 2.34
CA PHE A 83 -10.58 10.68 1.90
C PHE A 83 -11.95 10.09 2.24
N LEU A 84 -12.37 10.26 3.51
CA LEU A 84 -13.71 10.71 3.96
C LEU A 84 -13.97 10.33 5.43
N SER A 85 -13.38 11.07 6.36
CA SER A 85 -13.96 11.27 7.71
C SER A 85 -13.78 12.71 8.18
N ARG A 86 -14.10 13.68 7.31
CA ARG A 86 -14.50 15.02 7.76
C ARG A 86 -16.00 14.98 8.03
N LEU A 87 -16.34 14.58 9.26
CA LEU A 87 -17.58 14.82 10.02
C LEU A 87 -17.78 13.61 10.92
N ASP A 88 -17.12 13.60 12.08
CA ASP A 88 -17.86 13.46 13.34
C ASP A 88 -16.94 13.63 14.56
N SER A 89 -17.26 14.68 15.30
CA SER A 89 -17.29 14.79 16.77
C SER A 89 -16.00 14.63 17.59
N MET A 90 -15.60 15.78 18.11
CA MET A 90 -14.79 16.05 19.29
C MET A 90 -14.93 15.01 20.40
N HIS A 91 -13.83 14.33 20.77
CA HIS A 91 -13.42 14.18 22.17
C HIS A 91 -11.93 13.83 22.27
N LEU A 92 -11.27 14.50 23.21
CA LEU A 92 -9.85 14.40 23.53
C LEU A 92 -9.50 12.99 24.04
N MET A 93 -8.69 12.28 23.27
CA MET A 93 -7.78 11.25 23.77
C MET A 93 -6.36 11.63 23.29
N PRO A 94 -5.33 11.53 24.13
CA PRO A 94 -3.95 11.71 23.68
C PRO A 94 -3.65 10.61 22.66
N ARG A 95 -3.54 11.02 21.39
CA ARG A 95 -3.16 10.13 20.28
C ARG A 95 -1.66 9.85 20.40
N GLU A 96 -1.32 8.76 21.07
CA GLU A 96 0.01 8.16 20.96
C GLU A 96 0.26 7.73 19.50
N SER A 97 1.52 7.85 19.08
CA SER A 97 2.03 7.77 17.71
C SER A 97 1.32 6.77 16.80
N CYS A 98 0.71 7.26 15.72
CA CYS A 98 0.19 6.43 14.63
C CYS A 98 1.08 6.61 13.40
N SER A 99 1.66 5.50 12.94
CA SER A 99 2.22 5.30 11.59
C SER A 99 1.21 5.66 10.51
N ALA A 100 1.60 5.72 9.22
CA ALA A 100 0.56 5.75 8.17
C ALA A 100 -0.42 4.60 8.42
N LYS A 101 -1.70 4.93 8.38
CA LYS A 101 -2.68 4.15 9.11
C LYS A 101 -2.89 2.87 8.33
N ASN A 102 -2.56 1.75 8.97
CA ASN A 102 -3.23 0.49 8.73
C ASN A 102 -4.74 0.77 8.66
N HIS A 103 -5.29 0.77 7.46
CA HIS A 103 -6.66 1.23 7.25
C HIS A 103 -7.64 0.11 7.61
N HIS A 104 -8.77 0.49 8.21
CA HIS A 104 -9.96 -0.35 8.21
C HIS A 104 -10.78 -0.02 6.97
N SER A 105 -11.37 -1.04 6.35
CA SER A 105 -12.34 -0.84 5.28
C SER A 105 -13.51 -0.01 5.82
N THR A 106 -13.86 1.07 5.11
CA THR A 106 -14.96 1.98 5.49
C THR A 106 -16.34 1.39 5.24
N HIS A 107 -16.41 0.18 4.67
CA HIS A 107 -17.66 -0.55 4.52
C HIS A 107 -18.11 -1.13 5.86
N GLU A 108 -19.42 -1.16 6.09
CA GLU A 108 -20.04 -1.68 7.32
C GLU A 108 -19.66 -3.14 7.62
N LYS A 109 -19.50 -3.97 6.58
CA LYS A 109 -18.94 -5.33 6.69
C LYS A 109 -17.42 -5.38 6.91
N GLY A 110 -16.73 -4.31 6.52
CA GLY A 110 -15.28 -4.15 6.61
C GLY A 110 -14.77 -3.62 7.95
N GLN A 111 -15.66 -3.18 8.85
CA GLN A 111 -15.27 -2.77 10.20
C GLN A 111 -14.77 -3.94 11.07
N GLN A 112 -15.11 -5.18 10.68
CA GLN A 112 -14.58 -6.40 11.30
C GLN A 112 -13.30 -6.90 10.61
N GLU A 113 -12.92 -6.32 9.47
CA GLU A 113 -11.67 -6.69 8.82
C GLU A 113 -10.49 -6.15 9.64
N ARG A 114 -9.53 -7.04 9.87
CA ARG A 114 -8.22 -6.71 10.44
C ARG A 114 -7.56 -5.58 9.65
N LYS A 115 -6.76 -4.76 10.33
CA LYS A 115 -6.05 -3.70 9.63
C LYS A 115 -5.01 -4.28 8.69
N HIS A 116 -4.85 -3.67 7.52
CA HIS A 116 -3.96 -4.16 6.48
C HIS A 116 -3.39 -3.02 5.63
N ILE A 117 -2.33 -3.35 4.91
CA ILE A 117 -1.79 -2.54 3.82
C ILE A 117 -2.46 -3.03 2.53
N SER A 118 -3.16 -2.13 1.85
CA SER A 118 -3.70 -2.42 0.52
C SER A 118 -2.65 -2.07 -0.52
N ALA A 119 -2.26 -3.05 -1.33
CA ALA A 119 -1.29 -2.84 -2.39
C ALA A 119 -1.71 -3.44 -3.74
N TYR A 120 -1.20 -2.87 -4.83
CA TYR A 120 -1.21 -3.52 -6.14
C TYR A 120 0.15 -4.15 -6.41
N VAL A 121 0.14 -5.41 -6.82
CA VAL A 121 1.31 -6.06 -7.40
C VAL A 121 1.20 -5.98 -8.91
N ILE A 122 2.14 -5.29 -9.56
CA ILE A 122 2.07 -4.97 -11.00
C ILE A 122 3.46 -5.13 -11.63
N ASN A 123 3.56 -5.87 -12.73
CA ASN A 123 4.80 -5.95 -13.54
C ASN A 123 4.82 -4.90 -14.68
N GLU A 124 5.89 -4.87 -15.47
CA GLU A 124 6.03 -3.90 -16.57
C GLU A 124 4.92 -3.96 -17.63
N ASN A 125 4.46 -5.17 -17.94
CA ASN A 125 3.37 -5.37 -18.89
C ASN A 125 2.03 -4.88 -18.34
N GLY A 126 1.87 -4.93 -17.01
CA GLY A 126 0.68 -4.43 -16.34
C GLY A 126 0.49 -2.94 -16.37
N TRP A 127 1.58 -2.17 -16.37
CA TRP A 127 1.52 -0.73 -16.53
C TRP A 127 0.87 -0.26 -17.83
N LYS A 128 0.95 -1.11 -18.86
CA LYS A 128 0.45 -0.80 -20.20
C LYS A 128 -1.05 -1.11 -20.30
N ARG A 129 -1.60 -1.89 -19.38
CA ARG A 129 -3.01 -2.24 -19.32
C ARG A 129 -3.77 -1.31 -18.37
N ASP A 130 -5.09 -1.37 -18.45
CA ASP A 130 -5.90 -0.75 -17.42
C ASP A 130 -5.59 -1.43 -16.07
N PRO A 131 -5.32 -0.68 -14.99
CA PRO A 131 -5.19 -1.24 -13.63
C PRO A 131 -6.38 -2.12 -13.21
N HIS A 132 -7.55 -1.95 -13.85
CA HIS A 132 -8.72 -2.84 -13.73
C HIS A 132 -8.46 -4.29 -14.19
N GLU A 133 -7.51 -4.51 -15.11
CA GLU A 133 -7.36 -5.76 -15.86
C GLU A 133 -6.16 -6.61 -15.46
N TYR A 134 -5.24 -6.08 -14.64
CA TYR A 134 -3.88 -6.67 -14.58
C TYR A 134 -3.26 -6.86 -13.20
N GLY A 135 -3.66 -6.11 -12.17
CA GLY A 135 -2.99 -6.16 -10.87
C GLY A 135 -3.73 -7.02 -9.85
N ALA A 136 -3.04 -7.95 -9.20
CA ALA A 136 -3.52 -8.57 -7.98
C ALA A 136 -3.58 -7.50 -6.88
N VAL A 137 -4.79 -7.09 -6.49
CA VAL A 137 -4.95 -6.25 -5.30
C VAL A 137 -4.72 -7.17 -4.11
N VAL A 138 -3.77 -6.83 -3.26
CA VAL A 138 -3.45 -7.62 -2.08
C VAL A 138 -3.75 -6.82 -0.83
N HIS A 139 -4.33 -7.50 0.16
CA HIS A 139 -4.34 -7.02 1.53
C HIS A 139 -3.21 -7.74 2.26
N ILE A 140 -2.26 -6.98 2.79
CA ILE A 140 -1.08 -7.49 3.49
C ILE A 140 -1.28 -7.22 4.99
N TYR A 141 -1.21 -8.27 5.79
CA TYR A 141 -1.49 -8.23 7.23
C TYR A 141 -0.19 -8.30 8.03
N SER A 142 -0.11 -7.45 9.04
CA SER A 142 0.96 -7.49 10.04
C SER A 142 0.48 -8.23 11.28
N VAL A 143 1.41 -8.81 12.04
CA VAL A 143 1.11 -9.49 13.31
C VAL A 143 0.46 -8.50 14.28
N ASP A 144 -0.68 -8.88 14.87
CA ASP A 144 -1.48 -8.04 15.78
C ASP A 144 -1.85 -6.67 15.20
N ASP A 145 -1.94 -6.57 13.87
CA ASP A 145 -2.29 -5.36 13.13
C ASP A 145 -1.27 -4.20 13.32
N ASP A 146 -0.02 -4.53 13.67
CA ASP A 146 1.10 -3.60 13.88
C ASP A 146 2.34 -3.99 13.05
N PRO A 147 2.76 -3.17 12.06
CA PRO A 147 3.96 -3.39 11.26
C PRO A 147 5.24 -3.57 12.08
N ALA A 148 5.31 -3.02 13.29
CA ALA A 148 6.45 -3.22 14.19
C ALA A 148 6.64 -4.70 14.59
N ASN A 149 5.56 -5.48 14.59
CA ASN A 149 5.57 -6.91 14.90
C ASN A 149 5.87 -7.79 13.68
N GLY A 150 5.98 -7.19 12.49
CA GLY A 150 6.34 -7.86 11.26
C GLY A 150 5.15 -8.44 10.48
N TYR A 151 5.49 -9.14 9.40
CA TYR A 151 4.53 -9.71 8.46
C TYR A 151 3.87 -10.98 9.01
N GLU A 152 2.57 -11.14 8.76
CA GLU A 152 1.82 -12.34 9.10
C GLU A 152 1.34 -13.11 7.86
N SER A 153 0.53 -12.45 7.02
CA SER A 153 -0.15 -13.08 5.90
C SER A 153 -0.53 -12.08 4.81
N TYR A 154 -1.06 -12.58 3.70
CA TYR A 154 -1.68 -11.75 2.68
C TYR A 154 -2.90 -12.46 2.08
N HIS A 155 -3.78 -11.67 1.52
CA HIS A 155 -4.98 -12.12 0.82
C HIS A 155 -5.04 -11.44 -0.55
N MET A 156 -5.18 -12.23 -1.61
CA MET A 156 -5.43 -11.74 -2.95
C MET A 156 -6.91 -11.45 -3.13
N TYR A 157 -7.20 -10.21 -3.50
CA TYR A 157 -8.54 -9.72 -3.73
C TYR A 157 -8.67 -9.20 -5.16
N SER A 158 -9.79 -9.49 -5.82
CA SER A 158 -10.12 -8.88 -7.12
C SER A 158 -11.21 -7.82 -6.92
N LYS A 159 -10.84 -6.53 -6.97
CA LYS A 159 -11.83 -5.42 -7.04
C LYS A 159 -12.06 -5.04 -8.48
N ARG A 160 -13.25 -5.36 -9.01
CA ARG A 160 -13.77 -4.76 -10.26
C ARG A 160 -14.04 -3.25 -10.15
N ARG A 161 -14.09 -2.67 -8.95
CA ARG A 161 -14.43 -1.27 -8.70
C ARG A 161 -13.22 -0.49 -8.15
N GLN A 162 -12.31 -0.10 -9.03
CA GLN A 162 -11.31 0.93 -8.72
C GLN A 162 -11.92 2.32 -8.89
N LYS A 163 -11.52 3.27 -8.04
CA LYS A 163 -11.90 4.70 -8.19
C LYS A 163 -10.90 5.49 -9.06
N LEU A 164 -9.71 4.95 -9.31
CA LEU A 164 -8.63 5.61 -10.03
C LEU A 164 -8.46 4.99 -11.41
N GLY A 165 -8.63 5.79 -12.46
CA GLY A 165 -8.26 5.40 -13.82
C GLY A 165 -6.75 5.45 -14.05
N ALA A 166 -6.28 4.82 -15.13
CA ALA A 166 -4.86 4.71 -15.49
C ALA A 166 -4.10 6.05 -15.46
N ASP A 167 -4.69 7.14 -15.97
CA ASP A 167 -4.05 8.46 -15.98
C ASP A 167 -3.87 9.06 -14.58
N GLY A 168 -4.79 8.78 -13.66
CA GLY A 168 -4.68 9.20 -12.26
C GLY A 168 -3.50 8.51 -11.58
N ILE A 169 -3.36 7.21 -11.82
CA ILE A 169 -2.24 6.40 -11.29
C ILE A 169 -0.91 6.89 -11.86
N ARG A 170 -0.83 7.14 -13.18
CA ARG A 170 0.39 7.67 -13.82
C ARG A 170 0.84 9.00 -13.21
N ARG A 171 -0.08 9.94 -12.97
CA ARG A 171 0.25 11.22 -12.31
C ARG A 171 0.74 11.02 -10.88
N ALA A 172 0.08 10.14 -10.11
CA ALA A 172 0.48 9.86 -8.74
C ALA A 172 1.86 9.20 -8.65
N LEU A 173 2.18 8.30 -9.61
CA LEU A 173 3.52 7.70 -9.70
C LEU A 173 4.60 8.73 -10.01
N ALA A 174 4.35 9.61 -10.98
CA ALA A 174 5.28 10.69 -11.28
C ALA A 174 5.53 11.58 -10.05
N ALA A 175 4.49 11.87 -9.26
CA ALA A 175 4.64 12.59 -8.00
C ALA A 175 5.47 11.81 -6.96
N ALA A 176 5.19 10.52 -6.79
CA ALA A 176 5.94 9.65 -5.88
C ALA A 176 7.42 9.52 -6.26
N GLN A 177 7.75 9.46 -7.55
CA GLN A 177 9.14 9.36 -8.03
C GLN A 177 9.98 10.59 -7.71
N MET A 178 9.35 11.77 -7.58
CA MET A 178 10.06 12.99 -7.21
C MET A 178 10.51 12.99 -5.75
N LYS A 179 9.96 12.11 -4.91
CA LYS A 179 10.33 11.98 -3.48
C LYS A 179 10.80 10.55 -3.18
N ASN A 180 12.10 10.33 -3.38
CA ASN A 180 12.73 9.06 -3.02
C ASN A 180 13.08 9.05 -1.54
N PHE A 181 12.39 8.22 -0.76
CA PHE A 181 12.69 8.01 0.65
C PHE A 181 14.03 7.31 0.86
N GLY A 182 14.52 6.53 -0.10
CA GLY A 182 15.78 5.79 0.00
C GLY A 182 15.58 4.27 -0.04
N THR A 183 16.59 3.52 0.43
CA THR A 183 16.61 2.06 0.40
C THR A 183 16.49 1.49 1.81
N LEU A 184 15.62 0.51 2.02
CA LEU A 184 15.54 -0.19 3.29
C LEU A 184 16.86 -0.96 3.55
N GLY A 185 17.48 -0.70 4.70
CA GLY A 185 18.75 -1.34 5.10
C GLY A 185 20.01 -0.56 4.70
N GLU A 186 19.89 0.45 3.84
CA GLU A 186 20.97 1.36 3.45
C GLU A 186 20.47 2.78 3.75
N GLY A 187 20.96 3.44 4.83
CA GLY A 187 20.40 4.76 5.25
C GLY A 187 20.33 5.79 4.11
N ILE A 188 19.54 6.86 4.11
CA ILE A 188 18.49 7.35 5.03
C ILE A 188 17.11 6.99 4.45
N LEU A 189 16.09 6.92 5.32
CA LEU A 189 14.65 6.85 5.02
C LEU A 189 14.00 8.15 5.55
N GLU A 190 14.07 9.22 4.75
CA GLU A 190 13.75 10.62 5.16
C GLU A 190 12.26 10.89 5.39
#